data_AF-A0A811U002-F1
#
_entry.id   AF-A0A811U002-F1
#
_cell.length_a   1.000
_cell.length_b   1.000
_cell.length_c   1.000
_cell.angle_alpha   90.00
_cell.angle_beta   90.00
_cell.angle_gamma   90.00
#
_symmetry.space_group_name_H-M   'P 1'
#
loop_
_entity.id
_entity.type
_entity.pdbx_description
1 polymer ?
#
loop_
_entity_poly.entity_id
_entity_poly.type
_entity_poly.pdbx_seq_one_letter_code
_entity_poly.pdbx_strand_id
1 'polypeptide(L)'
;MSPNTKSVQQQQQFYATKTELYLKVKKPLLERQRRARINKCLDTLKTLVAEFQGDDAILRMDKAEMLESTIAFMRQHSRRQRTTMPAVAPLAPMDGFRNGYMNAVNEVSRVMAAMPGMSVQVGKSVMTHLGSEFNRLLQQQHQQQQQQQQQQQTIVERVEEKVIEKVSRPSSRASSGYHSDCEHDSPMPSPAPAAAAAAVESSTWRPWL
;
A
#
# COMPACT_ATOMS: atom_id res chain seq x y z
N MET A 1 8.63 25.07 -44.77
CA MET A 1 9.60 24.12 -44.19
C MET A 1 8.92 22.76 -44.11
N SER A 2 9.19 21.88 -45.08
CA SER A 2 8.53 20.57 -45.18
C SER A 2 9.22 19.56 -44.23
N PRO A 3 8.48 18.71 -43.52
CA PRO A 3 9.09 17.73 -42.62
C PRO A 3 9.86 16.68 -43.44
N ASN A 4 11.07 16.38 -42.98
CA ASN A 4 11.98 15.38 -43.55
C ASN A 4 11.41 13.97 -43.32
N THR A 5 10.52 13.53 -44.21
CA THR A 5 9.91 12.18 -44.19
C THR A 5 10.67 11.17 -45.06
N LYS A 6 11.57 11.62 -45.93
CA LYS A 6 12.32 10.76 -46.85
C LYS A 6 13.43 9.95 -46.17
N SER A 7 14.04 10.47 -45.10
CA SER A 7 15.13 9.79 -44.40
C SER A 7 14.67 8.55 -43.62
N VAL A 8 13.47 8.58 -43.01
CA VAL A 8 12.94 7.47 -42.22
C VAL A 8 12.52 6.29 -43.09
N GLN A 9 11.93 6.55 -44.26
CA GLN A 9 11.50 5.48 -45.18
C GLN A 9 12.69 4.77 -45.83
N GLN A 10 13.79 5.48 -46.13
CA GLN A 10 14.97 4.86 -46.73
C GLN A 10 15.74 3.99 -45.71
N GLN A 11 15.73 4.36 -44.43
CA GLN A 11 16.36 3.57 -43.37
C GLN A 11 15.56 2.29 -43.03
N GLN A 12 14.26 2.27 -43.33
CA GLN A 12 13.40 1.11 -43.10
C GLN A 12 13.70 -0.07 -44.03
N GLN A 13 14.31 0.19 -45.21
CA GLN A 13 14.73 -0.87 -46.14
C GLN A 13 16.02 -1.60 -45.72
N PHE A 14 16.75 -1.11 -44.71
CA PHE A 14 18.00 -1.72 -44.25
C PHE A 14 17.82 -2.77 -43.14
N TYR A 15 16.61 -2.89 -42.58
CA TYR A 15 16.31 -3.87 -41.54
C TYR A 15 15.56 -5.04 -42.16
N ALA A 16 16.26 -6.15 -42.36
CA ALA A 16 15.77 -7.32 -43.07
C ALA A 16 14.59 -8.00 -42.34
N THR A 17 14.45 -7.78 -41.03
CA THR A 17 13.38 -8.39 -40.24
C THR A 17 12.59 -7.36 -39.42
N LYS A 18 11.32 -7.70 -39.16
CA LYS A 18 10.44 -6.93 -38.26
C LYS A 18 11.06 -6.76 -36.87
N THR A 19 11.79 -7.77 -36.39
CA THR A 19 12.50 -7.76 -35.10
C THR A 19 13.65 -6.75 -35.09
N GLU A 20 14.47 -6.72 -36.15
CA GLU A 20 15.56 -5.74 -36.25
C GLU A 20 15.05 -4.30 -36.33
N LEU A 21 13.99 -4.06 -37.11
CA LEU A 21 13.34 -2.75 -37.17
C LEU A 21 12.82 -2.34 -35.78
N TYR A 22 12.25 -3.27 -35.03
CA TYR A 22 11.76 -3.00 -33.68
C TYR A 22 12.91 -2.61 -32.74
N LEU A 23 13.98 -3.42 -32.67
CA LEU A 23 15.09 -3.20 -31.73
C LEU A 23 15.93 -1.97 -32.09
N LYS A 24 16.18 -1.72 -33.38
CA LYS A 24 17.08 -0.65 -33.84
C LYS A 24 16.37 0.70 -34.03
N VAL A 25 15.05 0.71 -34.26
CA VAL A 25 14.30 1.94 -34.54
C VAL A 25 13.14 2.17 -33.58
N LYS A 26 12.16 1.26 -33.52
CA LYS A 26 10.92 1.50 -32.76
C LYS A 26 11.17 1.59 -31.26
N LYS A 27 11.93 0.65 -30.69
CA LYS A 27 12.25 0.61 -29.25
C LYS A 27 13.04 1.86 -28.81
N PRO A 28 14.11 2.30 -29.50
CA PRO A 28 14.79 3.56 -29.20
C PRO A 28 13.88 4.80 -29.33
N LEU A 29 13.01 4.82 -30.33
CA LEU A 29 12.05 5.92 -30.53
C LEU A 29 11.05 6.02 -29.36
N LEU A 30 10.44 4.89 -28.98
CA LEU A 30 9.49 4.83 -27.86
C LEU A 30 10.15 5.21 -26.54
N GLU A 31 11.39 4.78 -26.31
CA GLU A 31 12.12 5.16 -25.11
C GLU A 31 12.47 6.66 -25.09
N ARG A 32 12.82 7.25 -26.24
CA ARG A 32 13.00 8.71 -26.34
C ARG A 32 11.70 9.45 -26.01
N GLN A 33 10.56 8.99 -26.53
CA GLN A 33 9.26 9.58 -26.24
C GLN A 33 8.88 9.43 -24.76
N ARG A 34 9.12 8.26 -24.16
CA ARG A 34 8.93 8.02 -22.73
C ARG A 34 9.80 8.96 -21.89
N ARG A 35 11.08 9.10 -22.21
CA ARG A 35 12.02 10.01 -21.53
C ARG A 35 11.59 11.47 -21.64
N ALA A 36 11.12 11.90 -22.81
CA ALA A 36 10.60 13.25 -22.99
C ALA A 36 9.37 13.52 -22.11
N ARG A 37 8.44 12.56 -22.02
CA ARG A 37 7.29 12.64 -21.11
C ARG A 37 7.72 12.74 -19.64
N ILE A 38 8.64 11.89 -19.20
CA ILE A 38 9.15 11.90 -17.82
C ILE A 38 9.79 13.24 -17.50
N ASN A 39 10.66 13.76 -18.36
CA ASN A 39 11.30 15.05 -18.15
C ASN A 39 10.26 16.18 -18.06
N LYS A 40 9.27 16.22 -18.96
CA LYS A 40 8.18 17.21 -18.89
C LYS A 40 7.45 17.17 -17.54
N CYS A 41 7.14 15.98 -17.03
CA CYS A 41 6.51 15.83 -15.73
C CYS A 41 7.41 16.31 -14.59
N LEU A 42 8.72 16.05 -14.65
CA LEU A 42 9.68 16.53 -13.65
C LEU A 42 9.82 18.06 -13.69
N ASP A 43 9.82 18.67 -14.86
CA ASP A 43 9.87 20.13 -15.01
C ASP A 43 8.61 20.79 -14.42
N THR A 44 7.43 20.25 -14.74
CA THR A 44 6.16 20.72 -14.14
C THR A 44 6.15 20.53 -12.62
N LEU A 45 6.62 19.40 -12.11
CA LEU A 45 6.71 19.14 -10.68
C LEU A 45 7.60 20.17 -9.99
N LYS A 46 8.76 20.46 -10.57
CA LYS A 46 9.74 21.42 -10.03
C LYS A 46 9.14 22.81 -9.91
N THR A 47 8.42 23.28 -10.94
CA THR A 47 7.72 24.57 -10.92
C THR A 47 6.65 24.61 -9.82
N LEU A 48 5.79 23.60 -9.74
CA LEU A 48 4.74 23.55 -8.72
C LEU A 48 5.32 23.57 -7.30
N VAL A 49 6.36 22.77 -7.05
CA VAL A 49 6.98 22.68 -5.73
C VAL A 49 7.68 23.98 -5.35
N ALA A 50 8.29 24.69 -6.31
CA ALA A 50 8.84 26.03 -6.10
C ALA A 50 7.74 27.05 -5.76
N GLU A 51 6.64 27.07 -6.51
CA GLU A 51 5.48 27.95 -6.27
C GLU A 51 4.85 27.71 -4.89
N PHE A 52 4.64 26.45 -4.50
CA PHE A 52 4.04 26.11 -3.21
C PHE A 52 4.94 26.41 -2.00
N GLN A 53 6.26 26.34 -2.17
CA GLN A 53 7.22 26.65 -1.11
C GLN A 53 7.66 28.13 -1.11
N GLY A 54 7.46 28.84 -2.22
CA GLY A 54 7.98 30.20 -2.41
C GLY A 54 9.50 30.24 -2.53
N ASP A 55 10.13 29.16 -3.03
CA ASP A 55 11.59 29.04 -3.13
C ASP A 55 12.04 28.67 -4.55
N ASP A 56 12.55 29.66 -5.28
CA ASP A 56 13.06 29.50 -6.64
C ASP A 56 14.37 28.71 -6.72
N ALA A 57 15.07 28.47 -5.60
CA ALA A 57 16.26 27.63 -5.59
C ALA A 57 15.94 26.19 -6.02
N ILE A 58 14.70 25.74 -5.79
CA ILE A 58 14.19 24.43 -6.21
C ILE A 58 14.31 24.25 -7.72
N LEU A 59 14.17 25.31 -8.52
CA LEU A 59 14.31 25.25 -9.98
C LEU A 59 15.73 24.88 -10.44
N ARG A 60 16.75 25.08 -9.60
CA ARG A 60 18.16 24.82 -9.92
C ARG A 60 18.69 23.49 -9.37
N MET A 61 17.91 22.81 -8.52
CA MET A 61 18.29 21.52 -7.92
C MET A 61 18.51 20.45 -8.98
N ASP A 62 19.33 19.45 -8.68
CA ASP A 62 19.44 18.30 -9.57
C ASP A 62 18.15 17.43 -9.53
N LYS A 63 18.13 16.33 -10.30
CA LYS A 63 16.94 15.46 -10.34
C LYS A 63 16.72 14.67 -9.05
N ALA A 64 17.77 14.23 -8.37
CA ALA A 64 17.65 13.44 -7.15
C ALA A 64 17.26 14.33 -5.97
N GLU A 65 17.98 15.45 -5.79
CA GLU A 65 17.74 16.44 -4.75
C GLU A 65 16.31 17.01 -4.86
N MET A 66 15.82 17.35 -6.06
CA MET A 66 14.45 17.86 -6.24
C MET A 66 13.41 16.83 -5.81
N LEU A 67 13.63 15.55 -6.11
CA LEU A 67 12.71 14.48 -5.71
C LEU A 67 12.72 14.27 -4.19
N GLU A 68 13.88 14.32 -3.54
CA GLU A 68 14.00 14.24 -2.09
C GLU A 68 13.31 15.41 -1.39
N SER A 69 13.58 16.64 -1.86
CA SER A 69 12.94 17.86 -1.38
C SER A 69 11.42 17.80 -1.55
N THR A 70 10.93 17.32 -2.70
CA THR A 70 9.50 17.14 -2.95
C THR A 70 8.88 16.13 -1.98
N ILE A 71 9.56 15.01 -1.70
CA ILE A 71 9.07 14.01 -0.74
C ILE A 71 9.02 14.62 0.67
N ALA A 72 10.04 15.38 1.07
CA ALA A 72 10.06 16.08 2.36
C ALA A 72 8.90 17.09 2.46
N PHE A 73 8.70 17.90 1.41
CA PHE A 73 7.58 18.83 1.28
C PHE A 73 6.23 18.11 1.41
N MET A 74 6.01 17.01 0.68
CA MET A 74 4.75 16.25 0.74
C MET A 74 4.51 15.63 2.12
N ARG A 75 5.56 15.11 2.79
CA ARG A 75 5.46 14.60 4.16
C ARG A 75 5.11 15.71 5.15
N GLN A 76 5.76 16.86 5.01
CA GLN A 76 5.50 18.00 5.88
C GLN A 76 4.12 18.59 5.62
N HIS A 77 3.70 18.70 4.37
CA HIS A 77 2.36 19.14 3.98
C HIS A 77 1.31 18.16 4.50
N SER A 78 1.51 16.85 4.34
CA SER A 78 0.61 15.85 4.93
C SER A 78 0.54 15.98 6.44
N ARG A 79 1.67 16.16 7.15
CA ARG A 79 1.67 16.37 8.61
C ARG A 79 0.97 17.67 9.02
N ARG A 80 1.16 18.75 8.26
CA ARG A 80 0.44 20.03 8.47
C ARG A 80 -1.06 19.84 8.26
N GLN A 81 -1.47 19.23 7.16
CA GLN A 81 -2.87 18.86 6.93
C GLN A 81 -3.40 17.99 8.06
N ARG A 82 -2.60 17.05 8.57
CA ARG A 82 -2.89 16.19 9.73
C ARG A 82 -2.93 16.92 11.09
N THR A 83 -2.49 18.17 11.16
CA THR A 83 -2.49 18.98 12.38
C THR A 83 -3.48 20.15 12.29
N THR A 84 -3.78 20.62 11.08
CA THR A 84 -4.92 21.51 10.77
C THR A 84 -6.23 20.75 10.56
N MET A 85 -6.16 19.43 10.34
CA MET A 85 -7.24 18.44 10.40
C MET A 85 -6.64 17.19 11.08
N PRO A 86 -7.09 16.71 12.25
CA PRO A 86 -6.37 15.68 12.99
C PRO A 86 -6.12 14.41 12.15
N ALA A 87 -4.96 13.82 12.41
CA ALA A 87 -4.12 13.02 11.54
C ALA A 87 -4.67 11.71 10.96
N VAL A 88 -4.72 11.59 9.62
CA VAL A 88 -4.89 10.29 8.92
C VAL A 88 -3.59 9.47 8.94
N ALA A 89 -3.31 8.73 10.03
CA ALA A 89 -2.67 7.41 9.96
C ALA A 89 -3.60 6.44 9.17
N PRO A 90 -3.40 5.11 9.03
CA PRO A 90 -4.53 4.23 8.72
C PRO A 90 -5.50 4.39 9.89
N LEU A 91 -6.38 5.38 9.77
CA LEU A 91 -7.39 5.64 10.75
C LEU A 91 -8.20 4.36 10.71
N ALA A 92 -8.19 3.66 11.84
CA ALA A 92 -9.39 2.97 12.25
C ALA A 92 -10.58 3.86 11.82
N PRO A 93 -11.67 3.33 11.26
CA PRO A 93 -12.83 4.11 10.77
C PRO A 93 -13.33 5.24 11.72
N MET A 94 -12.87 5.22 12.97
CA MET A 94 -13.00 6.14 14.09
C MET A 94 -12.66 7.61 13.80
N ASP A 95 -11.49 7.94 13.25
CA ASP A 95 -11.13 9.35 13.11
C ASP A 95 -11.87 10.02 11.94
N GLY A 96 -12.26 9.25 10.92
CA GLY A 96 -13.15 9.72 9.86
C GLY A 96 -14.54 10.08 10.40
N PHE A 97 -15.13 9.21 11.22
CA PHE A 97 -16.40 9.47 11.88
C PHE A 97 -16.34 10.68 12.80
N ARG A 98 -15.31 10.75 13.67
CA ARG A 98 -15.11 11.87 14.61
C ARG A 98 -14.99 13.21 13.88
N ASN A 99 -14.18 13.27 12.83
CA ASN A 99 -14.00 14.48 12.05
C ASN A 99 -15.30 14.87 11.30
N GLY A 100 -15.98 13.90 10.69
CA GLY A 100 -17.26 14.14 10.01
C GLY A 100 -18.35 14.64 10.96
N TYR A 101 -18.43 14.05 12.16
CA TYR A 101 -19.37 14.46 13.20
C TYR A 101 -19.09 15.90 13.68
N MET A 102 -17.82 16.22 14.01
CA MET A 102 -17.45 17.57 14.42
C MET A 102 -17.73 18.61 13.34
N ASN A 103 -17.48 18.29 12.07
CA ASN A 103 -17.80 19.19 10.95
C ASN A 103 -19.31 19.45 10.83
N ALA A 104 -20.14 18.41 10.96
CA ALA A 104 -21.59 18.56 10.95
C ALA A 104 -22.09 19.40 12.14
N VAL A 105 -21.54 19.20 13.34
CA VAL A 105 -21.89 20.00 14.54
C VAL A 105 -21.51 21.48 14.35
N ASN A 106 -20.34 21.75 13.78
CA ASN A 106 -19.92 23.11 13.47
C ASN A 106 -20.84 23.78 12.44
N GLU A 107 -21.30 23.03 11.44
CA GLU A 107 -22.27 23.49 10.46
C GLU A 107 -23.62 23.83 11.12
N VAL A 108 -24.13 22.95 11.99
CA VAL A 108 -25.36 23.20 12.75
C VAL A 108 -25.23 24.46 13.60
N SER A 109 -24.11 24.62 14.31
CA SER A 109 -23.81 25.82 15.09
C SER A 109 -23.85 27.09 14.22
N ARG A 110 -23.23 27.05 13.04
CA ARG A 110 -23.21 28.17 12.09
C ARG A 110 -24.60 28.51 11.57
N VAL A 111 -25.37 27.52 11.13
CA VAL A 111 -26.73 27.71 10.59
C VAL A 111 -27.65 28.27 11.67
N MET A 112 -27.58 27.75 12.90
CA MET A 112 -28.37 28.25 14.03
C MET A 112 -28.01 29.70 14.40
N ALA A 113 -26.73 30.07 14.33
CA ALA A 113 -26.29 31.44 14.59
C ALA A 113 -26.70 32.42 13.48
N ALA A 114 -26.78 31.96 12.22
CA ALA A 114 -27.19 32.77 11.09
C ALA A 114 -28.71 32.91 10.94
N MET A 115 -29.51 32.12 11.67
CA MET A 115 -30.97 32.12 11.58
C MET A 115 -31.58 33.27 12.41
N PRO A 116 -32.27 34.25 11.78
CA PRO A 116 -32.88 35.37 12.49
C PRO A 116 -34.02 34.87 13.41
N GLY A 117 -34.03 35.35 14.65
CA GLY A 117 -35.04 34.99 15.66
C GLY A 117 -34.79 33.66 16.39
N MET A 118 -33.64 33.01 16.17
CA MET A 118 -33.29 31.76 16.87
C MET A 118 -32.96 32.00 18.34
N SER A 119 -33.55 31.20 19.23
CA SER A 119 -33.29 31.28 20.68
C SER A 119 -31.92 30.71 21.03
N VAL A 120 -31.12 31.47 21.76
CA VAL A 120 -29.81 31.04 22.28
C VAL A 120 -29.92 29.81 23.18
N GLN A 121 -31.04 29.66 23.91
CA GLN A 121 -31.27 28.50 24.77
C GLN A 121 -31.50 27.22 23.96
N VAL A 122 -32.19 27.33 22.82
CA VAL A 122 -32.38 26.22 21.89
C VAL A 122 -31.04 25.82 21.26
N GLY A 123 -30.24 26.80 20.82
CA GLY A 123 -28.89 26.54 20.31
C GLY A 123 -28.01 25.82 21.33
N LYS A 124 -28.00 26.28 22.59
CA LYS A 124 -27.28 25.60 23.69
C LYS A 124 -27.77 24.18 23.91
N SER A 125 -29.09 23.97 24.00
CA SER A 125 -29.69 22.66 24.19
C SER A 125 -29.28 21.69 23.08
N VAL A 126 -29.36 22.11 21.80
CA VAL A 126 -28.95 21.29 20.66
C VAL A 126 -27.47 20.95 20.71
N MET A 127 -26.59 21.93 20.98
CA MET A 127 -25.15 21.68 21.08
C MET A 127 -24.79 20.74 22.24
N THR A 128 -25.46 20.86 23.39
CA THR A 128 -25.31 19.93 24.51
C THR A 128 -25.78 18.52 24.14
N HIS A 129 -26.92 18.40 23.46
CA HIS A 129 -27.42 17.10 22.97
C HIS A 129 -26.43 16.45 22.00
N LEU A 130 -25.92 17.19 21.01
CA LEU A 130 -24.92 16.69 20.06
C LEU A 130 -23.62 16.26 20.77
N GLY A 131 -23.15 17.02 21.78
CA GLY A 131 -22.01 16.63 22.60
C GLY A 131 -22.24 15.34 23.38
N SER A 132 -23.41 15.18 23.99
CA SER A 132 -23.77 13.96 24.75
C SER A 132 -23.88 12.72 23.85
N GLU A 133 -24.52 12.87 22.69
CA GLU A 133 -24.67 11.81 21.69
C GLU A 133 -23.32 11.38 21.13
N PHE A 134 -22.41 12.32 20.87
CA PHE A 134 -21.07 12.00 20.41
C PHE A 134 -20.30 11.12 21.41
N ASN A 135 -20.33 11.48 22.69
CA ASN A 135 -19.67 10.70 23.74
C ASN A 135 -20.31 9.30 23.89
N ARG A 136 -21.63 9.19 23.75
CA ARG A 136 -22.35 7.92 23.78
C ARG A 136 -21.89 6.99 22.63
N LEU A 137 -21.79 7.52 21.41
CA LEU A 137 -21.34 6.76 20.24
C LEU A 137 -19.89 6.28 20.38
N LEU A 138 -19.00 7.11 20.93
CA LEU A 138 -17.61 6.71 21.22
C LEU A 138 -17.53 5.58 22.25
N GLN A 139 -18.42 5.59 23.25
CA GLN A 139 -18.46 4.55 24.28
C GLN A 139 -19.02 3.22 23.76
N GLN A 140 -20.07 3.26 22.92
CA GLN A 140 -20.60 2.06 22.26
C GLN A 140 -19.56 1.38 21.35
N GLN A 141 -18.78 2.17 20.63
CA GLN A 141 -17.69 1.67 19.78
C GLN A 141 -16.56 1.01 20.59
N HIS A 142 -16.14 1.59 21.72
CA HIS A 142 -15.14 0.98 22.59
C HIS A 142 -15.57 -0.39 23.14
N GLN A 143 -16.86 -0.55 23.45
CA GLN A 143 -17.40 -1.85 23.89
C GLN A 143 -17.37 -2.91 22.78
N GLN A 144 -17.61 -2.51 21.52
CA GLN A 144 -17.55 -3.44 20.38
C GLN A 144 -16.12 -3.95 20.10
N GLN A 145 -15.09 -3.11 20.27
CA GLN A 145 -13.70 -3.54 20.09
C GLN A 145 -13.25 -4.54 21.17
N GLN A 146 -13.71 -4.38 22.42
CA GLN A 146 -13.37 -5.33 23.50
C GLN A 146 -13.99 -6.71 23.29
N GLN A 147 -15.22 -6.80 22.75
CA GLN A 147 -15.86 -8.09 22.47
C GLN A 147 -15.20 -8.88 21.33
N GLN A 148 -14.60 -8.20 20.34
CA GLN A 148 -13.88 -8.88 19.25
C GLN A 148 -12.54 -9.49 19.71
N GLN A 149 -11.89 -8.94 20.74
CA GLN A 149 -10.66 -9.52 21.29
C GLN A 149 -10.93 -10.78 22.13
N GLN A 150 -12.06 -10.89 22.82
CA GLN A 150 -12.40 -12.10 23.59
C GLN A 150 -12.73 -13.31 22.71
N GLN A 151 -13.34 -13.13 21.53
CA GLN A 151 -13.62 -14.25 20.62
C GLN A 151 -12.35 -14.86 19.99
N GLN A 152 -11.21 -14.14 20.01
CA GLN A 152 -9.93 -14.71 19.57
C GLN A 152 -9.23 -15.55 20.65
N GLN A 153 -9.60 -15.43 21.93
CA GLN A 153 -9.09 -16.31 22.99
C GLN A 153 -9.83 -17.66 23.08
N THR A 154 -11.11 -17.74 22.68
CA THR A 154 -11.87 -18.99 22.69
C THR A 154 -11.36 -20.04 21.67
N ILE A 155 -10.54 -19.64 20.70
CA ILE A 155 -9.88 -20.60 19.78
C ILE A 155 -8.61 -21.20 20.43
N VAL A 156 -7.97 -20.49 21.36
CA VAL A 156 -6.69 -20.92 21.97
C VAL A 156 -6.93 -21.91 23.12
N GLU A 157 -7.99 -21.71 23.91
CA GLU A 157 -8.32 -22.58 25.06
C GLU A 157 -8.87 -23.96 24.64
N ARG A 158 -9.38 -24.10 23.41
CA ARG A 158 -9.88 -25.39 22.90
C ARG A 158 -8.77 -26.33 22.38
N VAL A 159 -7.54 -25.84 22.27
CA VAL A 159 -6.39 -26.63 21.78
C VAL A 159 -5.63 -27.31 22.93
N GLU A 160 -5.67 -26.78 24.15
CA GLU A 160 -4.87 -27.31 25.27
C GLU A 160 -5.44 -28.57 25.94
N GLU A 161 -6.74 -28.84 25.85
CA GLU A 161 -7.33 -30.03 26.51
C GLU A 161 -6.97 -31.36 25.83
N LYS A 162 -6.41 -31.36 24.60
CA LYS A 162 -6.18 -32.60 23.82
C LYS A 162 -4.76 -33.15 23.84
N VAL A 163 -3.83 -32.58 24.63
CA VAL A 163 -2.40 -32.99 24.63
C VAL A 163 -1.98 -33.82 25.85
N ILE A 164 -2.78 -33.88 26.91
CA ILE A 164 -2.42 -34.57 28.16
C ILE A 164 -3.03 -35.98 28.21
N GLU A 165 -2.58 -36.93 27.39
CA GLU A 165 -2.89 -38.33 27.71
C GLU A 165 -1.86 -39.39 27.25
N LYS A 166 -0.72 -39.03 26.65
CA LYS A 166 0.24 -40.05 26.20
C LYS A 166 1.70 -39.72 26.52
N VAL A 167 2.03 -39.77 27.81
CA VAL A 167 3.41 -40.03 28.26
C VAL A 167 3.41 -41.22 29.21
N SER A 168 3.71 -42.39 28.68
CA SER A 168 4.31 -43.51 29.42
C SER A 168 5.40 -44.11 28.53
N ARG A 169 6.65 -44.02 29.00
CA ARG A 169 7.87 -44.53 28.34
C ARG A 169 7.90 -46.07 28.35
N PRO A 170 8.73 -46.70 27.51
CA PRO A 170 9.89 -47.37 28.10
C PRO A 170 11.22 -47.19 27.33
N SER A 171 12.28 -47.51 28.07
CA SER A 171 13.71 -47.25 27.90
C SER A 171 14.41 -48.00 26.75
N SER A 172 15.43 -47.38 26.16
CA SER A 172 16.35 -48.05 25.20
C SER A 172 17.49 -48.77 25.93
N ARG A 173 17.78 -49.99 25.48
CA ARG A 173 18.95 -50.81 25.84
C ARG A 173 19.99 -50.69 24.72
N ALA A 174 21.24 -50.43 25.08
CA ALA A 174 22.38 -50.31 24.18
C ALA A 174 22.71 -51.64 23.47
N SER A 175 23.36 -51.55 22.31
CA SER A 175 24.68 -52.14 22.01
C SER A 175 24.84 -52.65 20.57
N SER A 176 26.01 -52.34 20.00
CA SER A 176 26.86 -53.22 19.17
C SER A 176 26.44 -53.64 17.75
N GLY A 177 27.15 -53.08 16.76
CA GLY A 177 28.22 -53.80 16.05
C GLY A 177 27.88 -54.63 14.79
N TYR A 178 28.47 -54.21 13.67
CA TYR A 178 28.93 -54.94 12.46
C TYR A 178 27.95 -55.82 11.65
N HIS A 179 27.87 -55.60 10.33
CA HIS A 179 28.18 -56.62 9.29
C HIS A 179 28.14 -56.04 7.85
N SER A 180 29.02 -56.56 6.98
CA SER A 180 29.33 -56.16 5.59
C SER A 180 28.38 -56.69 4.49
N ASP A 181 28.47 -56.02 3.33
CA ASP A 181 28.38 -56.44 1.91
C ASP A 181 27.41 -57.54 1.46
N CYS A 182 26.58 -57.22 0.44
CA CYS A 182 26.33 -58.10 -0.73
C CYS A 182 25.67 -57.36 -1.91
N GLU A 183 26.19 -57.59 -3.11
CA GLU A 183 25.65 -57.12 -4.40
C GLU A 183 24.49 -58.00 -4.90
N HIS A 184 23.48 -57.40 -5.56
CA HIS A 184 22.67 -58.12 -6.55
C HIS A 184 22.01 -57.20 -7.60
N ASP A 185 21.97 -57.75 -8.80
CA ASP A 185 21.70 -57.25 -10.15
C ASP A 185 20.26 -56.75 -10.45
N SER A 186 20.16 -55.62 -11.17
CA SER A 186 19.17 -55.23 -12.22
C SER A 186 17.64 -55.08 -11.93
N PRO A 187 16.84 -54.43 -12.83
CA PRO A 187 17.03 -53.19 -13.61
C PRO A 187 15.82 -52.21 -13.50
N MET A 188 15.95 -51.02 -14.13
CA MET A 188 14.94 -49.94 -14.28
C MET A 188 13.52 -50.39 -14.72
N PRO A 189 12.49 -49.54 -14.48
CA PRO A 189 12.01 -48.70 -15.58
C PRO A 189 11.75 -47.22 -15.18
N SER A 190 12.10 -46.29 -16.07
CA SER A 190 11.60 -44.90 -16.00
C SER A 190 10.10 -44.84 -16.27
N PRO A 191 9.40 -43.89 -15.62
CA PRO A 191 8.57 -42.96 -16.39
C PRO A 191 8.73 -41.49 -15.95
N ALA A 192 8.31 -40.60 -16.85
CA ALA A 192 8.48 -39.15 -16.93
C ALA A 192 7.83 -38.33 -15.77
N PRO A 193 7.99 -36.98 -15.73
CA PRO A 193 7.97 -36.20 -14.50
C PRO A 193 6.55 -35.97 -13.96
N ALA A 194 6.31 -36.40 -12.72
CA ALA A 194 5.10 -36.09 -11.97
C ALA A 194 5.30 -34.85 -11.10
N ALA A 195 4.33 -33.95 -11.22
CA ALA A 195 4.14 -32.74 -10.46
C ALA A 195 4.13 -32.99 -8.93
N ALA A 196 4.90 -32.18 -8.21
CA ALA A 196 4.79 -31.83 -6.79
C ALA A 196 5.84 -30.73 -6.56
N ALA A 197 5.68 -29.68 -5.77
CA ALA A 197 4.68 -29.35 -4.77
C ALA A 197 4.66 -27.82 -4.61
N ALA A 198 3.54 -27.36 -4.07
CA ALA A 198 3.31 -25.99 -3.65
C ALA A 198 4.44 -25.44 -2.77
N ALA A 199 4.95 -24.27 -3.15
CA ALA A 199 5.64 -23.35 -2.26
C ALA A 199 5.04 -21.96 -2.48
N VAL A 200 4.15 -21.58 -1.56
CA VAL A 200 3.75 -20.23 -1.14
C VAL A 200 4.31 -19.10 -2.03
N GLU A 201 3.62 -18.79 -3.13
CA GLU A 201 3.90 -17.58 -3.89
C GLU A 201 3.23 -16.39 -3.18
N SER A 202 4.03 -15.70 -2.39
CA SER A 202 3.76 -14.31 -2.04
C SER A 202 3.52 -13.51 -3.32
N SER A 203 2.35 -12.88 -3.38
CA SER A 203 1.86 -12.06 -4.48
C SER A 203 2.86 -10.94 -4.80
N THR A 204 3.83 -11.26 -5.65
CA THR A 204 4.82 -10.30 -6.11
C THR A 204 4.20 -9.58 -7.30
N TRP A 205 3.74 -8.36 -7.06
CA TRP A 205 3.25 -7.46 -8.09
C TRP A 205 4.29 -7.32 -9.22
N ARG A 206 3.94 -7.72 -10.46
CA ARG A 206 4.78 -7.54 -11.65
C ARG A 206 4.00 -6.77 -12.72
N PRO A 207 4.18 -5.44 -12.82
CA PRO A 207 3.37 -4.62 -13.73
C PRO A 207 3.70 -4.78 -15.23
N TRP A 208 4.73 -5.55 -15.62
CA TRP A 208 5.13 -5.69 -17.03
C TRP A 208 5.91 -6.99 -17.29
N LEU A 209 5.21 -8.12 -17.20
CA LEU A 209 5.57 -9.34 -17.93
C LEU A 209 4.45 -9.66 -18.92
#